data_AF-A0A449AQ25-F1
#
_entry.id   AF-A0A449AQ25-F1
#
_cell.length_a   1.000
_cell.length_b   1.000
_cell.length_c   1.000
_cell.angle_alpha   90.00
_cell.angle_beta   90.00
_cell.angle_gamma   90.00
#
_symmetry.space_group_name_H-M   'P 1'
#
loop_
_entity.id
_entity.type
_entity.pdbx_description
1 polymer ?
#
loop_
_entity_poly.entity_id
_entity_poly.type
_entity_poly.pdbx_seq_one_letter_code
_entity_poly.pdbx_strand_id
1 'polypeptide(L)'
;MTKSNSEKIKKIEKKTLKKYLISKWVFITLNLTGIAIAALIVILNLYAIRWNERPSETMHFFVQIALISAFTTFFLGVQAFLNISNKKAKTKQNIQKIEEIINILEKKENIEQEDLDNISEVL
;
A
#
# COMPACT_ATOMS: atom_id res chain seq x y z
N MET A 1 -23.13 -3.96 -27.38
CA MET A 1 -21.79 -3.36 -27.14
C MET A 1 -21.10 -3.12 -28.48
N THR A 2 -20.79 -1.87 -28.86
CA THR A 2 -20.07 -1.57 -30.12
C THR A 2 -18.60 -2.00 -30.01
N LYS A 3 -18.00 -2.53 -31.09
CA LYS A 3 -16.58 -2.96 -31.13
C LYS A 3 -15.62 -1.91 -30.55
N SER A 4 -15.88 -0.63 -30.80
CA SER A 4 -15.11 0.52 -30.27
C SER A 4 -15.06 0.60 -28.73
N ASN A 5 -16.17 0.31 -28.04
CA ASN A 5 -16.21 0.35 -26.57
C ASN A 5 -15.42 -0.81 -25.95
N SER A 6 -15.47 -2.00 -26.56
CA SER A 6 -14.69 -3.15 -26.10
C SER A 6 -13.18 -2.92 -26.18
N GLU A 7 -12.72 -2.22 -27.22
CA GLU A 7 -11.30 -1.89 -27.40
C GLU A 7 -10.81 -0.83 -26.41
N LYS A 8 -11.65 0.18 -26.10
CA LYS A 8 -11.36 1.18 -25.07
C LYS A 8 -11.23 0.54 -23.70
N ILE A 9 -12.13 -0.38 -23.34
CA ILE A 9 -12.08 -1.12 -22.06
C ILE A 9 -10.79 -1.93 -21.98
N LYS A 10 -10.45 -2.72 -23.01
CA LYS A 10 -9.20 -3.50 -23.04
C LYS A 10 -7.95 -2.64 -22.91
N LYS A 11 -7.93 -1.44 -23.49
CA LYS A 11 -6.81 -0.49 -23.36
C LYS A 11 -6.68 0.03 -21.93
N ILE A 12 -7.79 0.40 -21.29
CA ILE A 12 -7.80 0.87 -19.90
C ILE A 12 -7.35 -0.26 -18.97
N GLU A 13 -7.88 -1.46 -19.15
CA GLU A 13 -7.52 -2.65 -18.38
C GLU A 13 -6.02 -2.92 -18.43
N LYS A 14 -5.42 -2.97 -19.63
CA LYS A 14 -3.97 -3.16 -19.80
C LYS A 14 -3.16 -2.05 -19.11
N LYS A 15 -3.59 -0.79 -19.22
CA LYS A 15 -2.91 0.35 -18.59
C LYS A 15 -2.96 0.24 -17.06
N THR A 16 -4.11 -0.14 -16.51
CA THR A 16 -4.32 -0.33 -15.07
C THR A 16 -3.50 -1.51 -14.55
N LEU A 17 -3.50 -2.65 -15.25
CA LEU A 17 -2.67 -3.82 -14.92
C LEU A 17 -1.18 -3.48 -14.91
N LYS A 18 -0.70 -2.76 -15.93
CA LYS A 18 0.70 -2.32 -16.00
C LYS A 18 1.05 -1.41 -14.82
N LYS A 19 0.20 -0.41 -14.52
CA LYS A 19 0.41 0.49 -13.39
C LYS A 19 0.43 -0.28 -12.07
N TYR A 20 -0.51 -1.21 -11.87
CA TYR A 20 -0.56 -2.07 -10.70
C TYR A 20 0.71 -2.90 -10.53
N LEU A 21 1.19 -3.57 -11.59
CA LEU A 21 2.42 -4.36 -11.53
C LEU A 21 3.63 -3.51 -11.17
N ILE A 22 3.78 -2.33 -11.79
CA ILE A 22 4.88 -1.41 -11.46
C ILE A 22 4.79 -0.97 -10.00
N SER A 23 3.62 -0.52 -9.55
CA SER A 23 3.43 -0.10 -8.16
C SER A 23 3.67 -1.24 -7.17
N LYS A 24 3.27 -2.48 -7.50
CA LYS A 24 3.53 -3.67 -6.69
C LYS A 24 5.02 -3.93 -6.57
N TRP A 25 5.76 -3.90 -7.68
CA TRP A 25 7.21 -4.10 -7.67
C TRP A 25 7.91 -3.00 -6.89
N VAL A 26 7.61 -1.73 -7.14
CA VAL A 26 8.16 -0.60 -6.38
C VAL A 26 7.91 -0.76 -4.89
N PHE A 27 6.69 -1.14 -4.51
CA PHE A 27 6.34 -1.38 -3.12
C PHE A 27 7.17 -2.52 -2.50
N ILE A 28 7.29 -3.66 -3.17
CA ILE A 28 8.09 -4.80 -2.69
C ILE A 28 9.56 -4.39 -2.54
N THR A 29 10.14 -3.73 -3.54
CA THR A 29 11.54 -3.32 -3.53
C THR A 29 11.81 -2.32 -2.40
N LEU A 30 10.93 -1.33 -2.19
CA LEU A 30 11.06 -0.37 -1.09
C LEU A 30 11.00 -1.06 0.29
N ASN A 31 10.11 -2.04 0.46
CA ASN A 31 10.04 -2.81 1.71
C ASN A 31 11.32 -3.63 1.92
N LEU A 32 11.80 -4.31 0.88
CA LEU A 32 13.03 -5.10 0.96
C LEU A 32 14.24 -4.23 1.29
N THR A 33 14.36 -3.06 0.66
CA THR A 33 15.39 -2.07 0.98
C THR A 33 15.27 -1.58 2.42
N GLY A 34 14.05 -1.32 2.91
CA GLY A 34 13.82 -0.93 4.31
C GLY A 34 14.32 -2.00 5.30
N ILE A 35 14.02 -3.27 5.03
CA ILE A 35 14.51 -4.40 5.83
C ILE A 35 16.05 -4.47 5.78
N ALA A 36 16.64 -4.33 4.59
CA ALA A 36 18.10 -4.34 4.43
C ALA A 36 18.77 -3.19 5.19
N ILE A 37 18.21 -1.98 5.14
CA ILE A 37 18.71 -0.82 5.89
C ILE A 37 18.60 -1.09 7.39
N ALA A 38 17.47 -1.60 7.87
CA ALA A 38 17.29 -1.92 9.29
C ALA A 38 18.33 -2.95 9.78
N ALA A 39 18.60 -3.98 8.99
CA ALA A 39 19.64 -4.96 9.29
C ALA A 39 21.04 -4.34 9.29
N LEU A 40 21.36 -3.49 8.30
CA LEU A 40 22.63 -2.76 8.23
C LEU A 40 22.83 -1.83 9.42
N ILE A 41 21.79 -1.15 9.90
CA ILE A 41 21.87 -0.31 11.11
C ILE A 41 22.29 -1.15 12.31
N VAL A 42 21.71 -2.34 12.49
CA VAL A 42 22.11 -3.24 13.60
C VAL A 42 23.56 -3.68 13.45
N ILE A 43 23.98 -4.10 12.25
CA ILE A 43 25.36 -4.53 11.98
C ILE A 43 26.34 -3.38 12.23
N LEU A 44 26.04 -2.17 11.75
CA LEU A 44 26.89 -0.99 11.92
C LEU A 44 27.00 -0.58 13.39
N ASN A 45 25.91 -0.65 14.16
CA ASN A 45 25.95 -0.37 15.60
C ASN A 45 26.79 -1.42 16.35
N LEU A 46 26.65 -2.70 16.04
CA LEU A 46 27.48 -3.76 16.63
C LEU A 46 28.96 -3.63 16.24
N TYR A 47 29.23 -3.27 14.98
CA TYR A 47 30.57 -2.99 14.50
C TYR A 47 31.19 -1.79 15.24
N ALA A 48 30.42 -0.71 15.41
CA ALA A 48 30.84 0.47 16.15
C ALA A 48 31.17 0.13 17.61
N ILE A 49 30.40 -0.75 18.25
CA ILE A 49 30.70 -1.25 19.60
C ILE A 49 32.01 -2.03 19.64
N ARG A 50 32.25 -2.92 18.66
CA ARG A 50 33.44 -3.79 18.62
C ARG A 50 34.75 -3.02 18.48
N TRP A 51 34.75 -1.99 17.63
CA TRP A 51 35.94 -1.19 17.32
C TRP A 51 35.96 0.14 18.08
N ASN A 52 35.16 0.26 19.14
CA ASN A 52 35.09 1.45 19.96
C ASN A 52 36.36 1.60 20.81
N GLU A 53 37.03 2.74 20.71
CA GLU A 53 38.18 3.07 21.57
C GLU A 53 37.77 3.40 23.02
N ARG A 54 36.51 3.79 23.26
CA ARG A 54 35.96 4.12 24.60
C ARG A 54 34.64 3.40 24.90
N PRO A 55 34.65 2.06 25.02
CA PRO A 55 33.43 1.27 25.20
C PRO A 55 32.68 1.61 26.49
N SER A 56 33.37 1.92 27.59
CA SER A 56 32.75 2.29 28.87
C SER A 56 31.87 3.54 28.79
N GLU A 57 32.24 4.51 27.95
CA GLU A 57 31.58 5.81 27.88
C GLU A 57 30.51 5.91 26.80
N THR A 58 30.58 5.11 25.72
CA THR A 58 29.71 5.33 24.54
C THR A 58 28.92 4.11 24.08
N MET A 59 29.26 2.90 24.55
CA MET A 59 28.56 1.66 24.15
C MET A 59 27.06 1.71 24.45
N HIS A 60 26.66 2.32 25.56
CA HIS A 60 25.26 2.42 25.94
C HIS A 60 24.43 3.25 24.94
N PHE A 61 24.99 4.29 24.34
CA PHE A 61 24.31 5.06 23.29
C PHE A 61 24.07 4.22 22.03
N PHE A 62 25.05 3.44 21.59
CA PHE A 62 24.89 2.56 20.41
C PHE A 62 23.82 1.48 20.64
N VAL A 63 23.77 0.89 21.83
CA VAL A 63 22.74 -0.09 22.19
C VAL A 63 21.35 0.55 22.20
N GLN A 64 21.21 1.75 22.77
CA GLN A 64 19.94 2.49 22.79
C GLN A 64 19.47 2.84 21.37
N ILE A 65 20.36 3.33 20.51
CA ILE A 65 20.04 3.66 19.11
C ILE A 65 19.59 2.41 18.36
N ALA A 66 20.27 1.28 18.55
CA ALA A 66 19.89 0.01 17.91
C ALA A 66 18.49 -0.44 18.36
N LEU A 67 18.19 -0.39 19.66
CA LEU A 67 16.87 -0.73 20.20
C LEU A 67 15.77 0.20 19.66
N ILE A 68 15.97 1.52 19.74
CA ILE A 68 14.99 2.50 19.25
C ILE A 68 14.73 2.29 17.75
N SER A 69 15.79 2.05 16.98
CA SER A 69 15.69 1.80 15.53
C SER A 69 14.91 0.53 15.21
N ALA A 70 15.13 -0.55 15.99
CA ALA A 70 14.38 -1.80 15.86
C ALA A 70 12.89 -1.60 16.16
N PHE A 71 12.54 -0.94 17.28
CA PHE A 71 11.15 -0.65 17.62
C PHE A 71 10.47 0.26 16.58
N THR A 72 11.15 1.32 16.14
CA THR A 72 10.62 2.23 15.13
C THR A 72 10.31 1.49 13.83
N THR A 73 11.22 0.63 13.38
CA THR A 73 11.02 -0.19 12.17
C THR A 73 9.84 -1.14 12.33
N PHE A 74 9.70 -1.77 13.50
CA PHE A 74 8.57 -2.64 13.80
C PHE A 74 7.23 -1.89 13.73
N PHE A 75 7.11 -0.74 14.39
CA PHE A 75 5.88 0.05 14.39
C PHE A 75 5.52 0.59 13.00
N LEU A 76 6.51 1.04 12.23
CA LEU A 76 6.29 1.44 10.83
C LEU A 76 5.77 0.27 9.99
N GLY A 77 6.31 -0.94 10.20
CA GLY A 77 5.81 -2.15 9.55
C GLY A 77 4.35 -2.45 9.88
N VAL A 78 3.98 -2.39 11.16
CA VAL A 78 2.59 -2.58 11.62
C VAL A 78 1.66 -1.51 11.03
N GLN A 79 2.07 -0.25 11.05
CA GLN A 79 1.29 0.86 10.50
C GLN A 79 1.07 0.70 8.99
N ALA A 80 2.11 0.33 8.25
CA ALA A 80 2.02 0.06 6.81
C ALA A 80 1.04 -1.09 6.51
N PHE A 81 1.11 -2.17 7.29
CA PHE A 81 0.20 -3.31 7.18
C PHE A 81 -1.27 -2.90 7.40
N LEU A 82 -1.56 -2.16 8.48
CA LEU A 82 -2.91 -1.69 8.78
C LEU A 82 -3.45 -0.75 7.68
N ASN A 83 -2.62 0.14 7.15
CA ASN A 83 -3.02 1.06 6.09
C ASN A 83 -3.36 0.32 4.79
N ILE A 84 -2.59 -0.70 4.42
CA ILE A 84 -2.88 -1.55 3.26
C ILE A 84 -4.19 -2.32 3.46
N SER A 85 -4.42 -2.86 4.66
CA SER A 85 -5.67 -3.56 5.00
C SER A 85 -6.89 -2.64 4.83
N ASN A 86 -6.81 -1.42 5.37
CA ASN A 86 -7.88 -0.42 5.27
C ASN A 86 -8.15 0.00 3.82
N LYS A 87 -7.10 0.26 3.04
CA LYS A 87 -7.26 0.61 1.62
C LYS A 87 -7.90 -0.54 0.84
N LYS A 88 -7.49 -1.78 1.08
CA LYS A 88 -8.08 -2.97 0.45
C LYS A 88 -9.57 -3.10 0.79
N ALA A 89 -9.94 -2.89 2.05
CA ALA A 89 -11.34 -2.91 2.49
C ALA A 89 -12.17 -1.83 1.78
N LYS A 90 -11.67 -0.58 1.74
CA LYS A 90 -12.33 0.53 1.04
C LYS A 90 -12.51 0.26 -0.45
N THR A 91 -11.47 -0.24 -1.13
CA THR A 91 -11.58 -0.60 -2.55
C THR A 91 -12.61 -1.72 -2.78
N LYS A 92 -12.66 -2.72 -1.90
CA LYS A 92 -13.67 -3.79 -1.98
C LYS A 92 -15.09 -3.24 -1.84
N GLN A 93 -15.30 -2.33 -0.88
CA GLN A 93 -16.60 -1.68 -0.68
C GLN A 93 -17.02 -0.88 -1.91
N ASN A 94 -16.09 -0.13 -2.53
CA ASN A 94 -16.38 0.61 -3.75
C ASN A 94 -16.76 -0.31 -4.92
N ILE A 95 -16.08 -1.46 -5.06
CA ILE A 95 -16.42 -2.46 -6.08
C ILE A 95 -17.85 -2.98 -5.86
N GLN A 96 -18.21 -3.31 -4.61
CA GLN A 96 -19.55 -3.80 -4.28
C GLN A 96 -20.64 -2.76 -4.61
N LYS A 97 -20.42 -1.49 -4.27
CA LYS A 97 -21.35 -0.41 -4.63
C LYS A 97 -21.52 -0.25 -6.14
N ILE A 98 -20.43 -0.34 -6.90
CA ILE A 98 -20.48 -0.27 -8.36
C ILE A 98 -21.25 -1.47 -8.94
N GLU A 99 -21.05 -2.66 -8.38
CA GLU A 99 -21.77 -3.87 -8.80
C GLU A 99 -23.27 -3.78 -8.48
N GLU A 100 -23.65 -3.20 -7.34
CA GLU A 100 -25.04 -2.88 -6.99
C GLU A 100 -25.66 -1.90 -7.99
N ILE A 101 -24.95 -0.82 -8.35
CA ILE A 101 -25.40 0.16 -9.36
C ILE A 101 -25.61 -0.53 -10.72
N ILE A 102 -24.66 -1.36 -11.17
CA ILE A 102 -24.79 -2.10 -12.43
C ILE A 102 -26.04 -2.98 -12.41
N ASN A 103 -26.29 -3.70 -11.31
CA ASN A 103 -27.48 -4.55 -11.16
C ASN A 103 -28.80 -3.74 -11.19
N ILE A 104 -28.83 -2.53 -10.63
CA ILE A 104 -29.99 -1.64 -10.69
C ILE A 104 -30.24 -1.19 -12.14
N LEU A 105 -29.18 -0.77 -12.84
CA LEU A 105 -29.23 -0.33 -14.23
C LEU A 105 -29.62 -1.46 -15.21
N GLU A 106 -29.23 -2.70 -14.94
CA GLU A 106 -29.60 -3.86 -15.77
C GLU A 106 -31.06 -4.30 -15.54
N LYS A 107 -31.63 -4.04 -14.37
CA LYS A 107 -33.00 -4.48 -14.01
C LYS A 107 -34.08 -3.42 -14.23
N LYS A 108 -33.75 -2.12 -14.20
CA LYS A 108 -34.73 -1.04 -14.40
C LYS A 108 -34.67 -0.51 -15.83
N GLU A 109 -35.82 -0.54 -16.52
CA GLU A 109 -35.99 0.01 -17.87
C GLU A 109 -36.08 1.55 -17.88
N ASN A 110 -36.34 2.18 -16.72
CA ASN A 110 -36.30 3.62 -16.48
C ASN A 110 -35.43 3.94 -15.26
N ILE A 111 -34.43 4.80 -15.44
CA ILE A 111 -33.53 5.30 -14.39
C ILE A 111 -34.17 6.55 -13.81
N GLU A 112 -34.49 6.53 -12.51
CA GLU A 112 -35.04 7.70 -11.82
C GLU A 112 -33.93 8.70 -11.45
N GLN A 113 -34.30 9.96 -11.24
CA GLN A 113 -33.33 11.04 -10.94
C GLN A 113 -32.58 10.78 -9.61
N GLU A 114 -33.23 10.09 -8.68
CA GLU A 114 -32.64 9.61 -7.43
C GLU A 114 -31.59 8.50 -7.65
N ASP A 115 -31.76 7.66 -8.66
CA ASP A 115 -30.76 6.67 -9.07
C ASP A 115 -29.51 7.36 -9.67
N LEU A 116 -29.69 8.48 -10.39
CA LEU A 116 -28.59 9.29 -10.93
C LEU A 116 -27.80 10.03 -9.85
N ASP A 117 -28.48 10.55 -8.83
CA ASP A 117 -27.84 11.23 -7.69
C ASP A 117 -27.01 10.23 -6.86
N ASN A 118 -27.52 9.02 -6.64
CA ASN A 118 -26.79 7.94 -5.98
C ASN A 118 -25.54 7.49 -6.77
N ILE A 119 -25.58 7.55 -8.11
CA ILE A 119 -24.41 7.25 -8.97
C ILE A 119 -23.36 8.37 -8.88
N SER A 120 -23.81 9.62 -8.83
CA SER A 120 -22.94 10.80 -8.70
C SER A 120 -22.18 10.83 -7.38
N GLU A 121 -22.79 10.37 -6.29
CA GLU A 121 -22.18 10.34 -4.96
C GLU A 121 -21.08 9.26 -4.81
N VAL A 122 -21.07 8.25 -5.68
CA VAL A 122 -20.10 7.15 -5.66
C VAL A 122 -18.87 7.41 -6.55
N LEU A 123 -18.97 8.31 -7.54
CA LEU A 123 -17.90 8.73 -8.46
C LEU A 123 -16.94 9.75 -7.84
#